data_AF-A0A523DUM8-F1
#
_entry.id   AF-A0A523DUM8-F1
#
_cell.length_a   1.000
_cell.length_b   1.000
_cell.length_c   1.000
_cell.angle_alpha   90.00
_cell.angle_beta   90.00
_cell.angle_gamma   90.00
#
_symmetry.space_group_name_H-M   'P 1'
#
loop_
_entity.id
_entity.type
_entity.pdbx_description
1 polymer ?
#
loop_
_entity_poly.entity_id
_entity_poly.type
_entity_poly.pdbx_seq_one_letter_code
_entity_poly.pdbx_strand_id
1 'polypeptide(L)'
;MDESVNGHLIKALRRDGLEIVCAKDIFPEGTADEVHFEHAAKQKWVLVANDEDHKVIGHRWLSEGKTFAGLIEWAPKKYEKETIGDLVRKFEALAERDEPFDSDYPIIHL
;
A
#
# COMPACT_ATOMS: atom_id res chain seq x y z
N MET A 1 -0.72 11.60 10.56
CA MET A 1 -1.12 12.05 9.21
C MET A 1 -2.63 12.29 9.23
N ASP A 2 -3.13 13.31 8.54
CA ASP A 2 -4.53 13.73 8.61
C ASP A 2 -5.48 12.58 8.23
N GLU A 3 -6.19 12.04 9.21
CA GLU A 3 -7.13 10.92 9.02
C GLU A 3 -8.17 11.22 7.93
N SER A 4 -8.41 12.50 7.65
CA SER A 4 -9.31 12.94 6.60
C SER A 4 -8.79 12.62 5.20
N VAL A 5 -7.49 12.77 4.90
CA VAL A 5 -6.94 12.51 3.56
C VAL A 5 -6.97 11.01 3.24
N ASN A 6 -6.58 10.18 4.22
CA ASN A 6 -6.68 8.73 4.10
C ASN A 6 -8.14 8.29 3.93
N GLY A 7 -9.05 8.83 4.73
CA GLY A 7 -10.46 8.46 4.70
C GLY A 7 -11.14 8.75 3.36
N HIS A 8 -10.85 9.89 2.71
CA HIS A 8 -11.44 10.21 1.42
C HIS A 8 -10.88 9.36 0.28
N LEU A 9 -9.57 9.06 0.28
CA LEU A 9 -8.95 8.18 -0.69
C LEU A 9 -9.51 6.75 -0.59
N ILE A 10 -9.58 6.19 0.62
CA ILE A 10 -10.13 4.85 0.85
C ILE A 10 -11.59 4.76 0.40
N LYS A 11 -12.40 5.78 0.70
CA LYS A 11 -13.80 5.83 0.26
C LYS A 11 -13.93 5.87 -1.25
N ALA A 12 -13.09 6.66 -1.93
CA ALA A 12 -13.11 6.76 -3.38
C ALA A 12 -12.75 5.41 -4.02
N LEU A 13 -11.64 4.80 -3.60
CA LEU A 13 -11.20 3.52 -4.12
C LEU A 13 -12.20 2.39 -3.85
N ARG A 14 -12.80 2.33 -2.64
CA ARG A 14 -13.86 1.36 -2.33
C ARG A 14 -15.11 1.54 -3.20
N ARG A 15 -15.49 2.79 -3.51
CA ARG A 15 -16.60 3.08 -4.42
C ARG A 15 -16.32 2.55 -5.82
N ASP A 16 -15.06 2.56 -6.23
CA ASP A 16 -14.62 2.12 -7.54
C ASP A 16 -14.36 0.59 -7.56
N GLY A 17 -14.81 -0.13 -6.53
CA GLY A 17 -14.86 -1.60 -6.46
C GLY A 17 -13.60 -2.26 -5.87
N LEU A 18 -12.61 -1.49 -5.45
CA LEU A 18 -11.39 -2.02 -4.83
C LEU A 18 -11.63 -2.42 -3.38
N GLU A 19 -11.23 -3.64 -3.03
CA GLU A 19 -11.23 -4.10 -1.65
C GLU A 19 -10.03 -3.50 -0.91
N ILE A 20 -10.32 -2.59 0.03
CA ILE A 20 -9.30 -1.91 0.82
C ILE A 20 -9.58 -2.11 2.29
N VAL A 21 -8.56 -2.55 3.01
CA VAL A 21 -8.60 -2.70 4.45
C VAL A 21 -7.51 -1.87 5.10
N CYS A 22 -7.87 -1.11 6.12
CA CYS A 22 -6.89 -0.36 6.89
C CYS A 22 -6.29 -1.25 7.97
N ALA A 23 -4.97 -1.20 8.14
CA ALA A 23 -4.31 -1.93 9.21
C ALA A 23 -4.93 -1.65 10.59
N LYS A 24 -5.33 -0.40 10.87
CA LYS A 24 -6.01 0.00 12.11
C LYS A 24 -7.38 -0.63 12.33
N ASP A 25 -8.03 -1.14 11.29
CA ASP A 25 -9.33 -1.83 11.41
C ASP A 25 -9.12 -3.30 11.83
N ILE A 26 -7.93 -3.86 11.61
CA ILE A 26 -7.59 -5.25 11.93
C ILE A 26 -6.73 -5.34 13.20
N PHE A 27 -5.82 -4.39 13.39
CA PHE A 27 -4.77 -4.45 14.40
C PHE A 27 -4.89 -3.30 15.40
N PRO A 28 -4.61 -3.55 16.70
CA PRO A 28 -4.55 -2.50 17.69
C PRO A 28 -3.40 -1.53 17.40
N GLU A 29 -3.55 -0.28 17.86
CA GLU A 29 -2.49 0.73 17.78
C GLU A 29 -1.19 0.23 18.44
N GLY A 30 -0.04 0.52 17.83
CA GLY A 30 1.27 0.05 18.29
C GLY A 30 1.63 -1.36 17.86
N THR A 31 0.80 -2.02 17.04
CA THR A 31 1.19 -3.25 16.34
C THR A 31 2.39 -2.98 15.43
N ALA A 32 3.39 -3.86 15.47
CA ALA A 32 4.59 -3.72 14.65
C ALA A 32 4.28 -3.88 13.16
N ASP A 33 4.93 -3.08 12.32
CA ASP A 33 4.71 -3.08 10.87
C ASP A 33 4.98 -4.44 10.22
N GLU A 34 5.90 -5.23 10.78
CA GLU A 34 6.18 -6.59 10.31
C GLU A 34 4.93 -7.50 10.38
N VAL A 35 4.04 -7.29 11.35
CA VAL A 35 2.78 -8.03 11.46
C VAL A 35 1.82 -7.65 10.31
N HIS A 36 1.83 -6.39 9.90
CA HIS A 36 1.05 -5.95 8.73
C HIS A 36 1.56 -6.62 7.45
N PHE A 37 2.89 -6.74 7.30
CA PHE A 37 3.52 -7.47 6.19
C PHE A 37 3.14 -8.95 6.17
N GLU A 38 3.25 -9.63 7.30
CA GLU A 38 2.85 -11.03 7.40
C GLU A 38 1.38 -11.26 7.06
N HIS A 39 0.51 -10.37 7.50
CA HIS A 39 -0.91 -10.48 7.21
C HIS A 39 -1.19 -10.30 5.72
N ALA A 40 -0.64 -9.24 5.12
CA ALA A 40 -0.83 -8.99 3.70
C ALA A 40 -0.25 -10.11 2.83
N ALA A 41 0.92 -10.63 3.17
CA ALA A 41 1.51 -11.77 2.46
C ALA A 41 0.62 -13.03 2.55
N LYS A 42 0.05 -13.33 3.73
CA LYS A 42 -0.88 -14.46 3.91
C LYS A 42 -2.17 -14.30 3.09
N GLN A 43 -2.69 -13.07 3.01
CA GLN A 43 -3.91 -12.76 2.26
C GLN A 43 -3.66 -12.49 0.77
N LYS A 44 -2.40 -12.48 0.33
CA LYS A 44 -1.98 -12.03 -1.01
C LYS A 44 -2.46 -10.61 -1.33
N TRP A 45 -2.47 -9.75 -0.33
CA TRP A 45 -2.82 -8.34 -0.46
C TRP A 45 -1.60 -7.50 -0.80
N VAL A 46 -1.84 -6.43 -1.55
CA VAL A 46 -0.88 -5.37 -1.79
C VAL A 46 -0.87 -4.43 -0.60
N LEU A 47 0.30 -4.15 -0.05
CA LEU A 47 0.47 -3.16 1.01
C LEU A 47 0.58 -1.78 0.41
N VAL A 48 -0.08 -0.81 1.03
CA VAL A 48 0.08 0.61 0.70
C VAL A 48 0.62 1.30 1.96
N ALA A 49 1.83 1.83 1.86
CA ALA A 49 2.51 2.48 2.98
C ALA A 49 2.96 3.90 2.60
N ASN A 50 3.03 4.78 3.59
CA ASN A 50 3.40 6.18 3.40
C ASN A 50 4.69 6.59 4.12
N ASP A 51 5.25 5.67 4.90
CA ASP A 51 6.49 5.84 5.66
C ASP A 51 7.62 5.01 5.03
N GLU A 52 8.86 5.45 5.31
CA GLU A 52 10.07 4.79 4.81
C GLU A 52 10.36 3.47 5.55
N ASP A 53 9.75 3.22 6.71
CA ASP A 53 10.01 2.03 7.52
C ASP A 53 9.46 0.77 6.83
N HIS A 54 8.29 0.86 6.21
CA HIS A 54 7.72 -0.23 5.39
C HIS A 54 8.62 -0.59 4.20
N LYS A 55 9.35 0.38 3.63
CA LYS A 55 10.31 0.11 2.56
C LYS A 55 11.46 -0.76 3.03
N VAL A 56 12.01 -0.43 4.19
CA VAL A 56 13.11 -1.19 4.81
C VAL A 56 12.66 -2.62 5.05
N ILE A 57 11.44 -2.82 5.54
CA ILE A 57 10.86 -4.15 5.75
C ILE A 57 10.69 -4.90 4.43
N GLY A 58 10.13 -4.25 3.39
CA GLY A 58 9.98 -4.85 2.06
C GLY A 58 11.31 -5.30 1.46
N HIS A 59 12.34 -4.44 1.48
CA HIS A 59 13.67 -4.80 1.03
C HIS A 59 14.30 -5.93 1.84
N ARG A 60 14.14 -5.89 3.17
CA ARG A 60 14.64 -6.94 4.05
C ARG A 60 13.98 -8.28 3.71
N TRP A 61 12.67 -8.31 3.50
CA TRP A 61 11.95 -9.52 3.11
C TRP A 61 12.44 -10.10 1.80
N LEU A 62 12.67 -9.27 0.78
CA LEU A 62 13.27 -9.71 -0.48
C LEU A 62 14.67 -10.30 -0.26
N SER A 63 15.50 -9.68 0.60
CA SER A 63 16.84 -10.20 0.92
C SER A 63 16.81 -11.51 1.71
N GLU A 64 15.74 -11.75 2.48
CA GLU A 64 15.51 -12.99 3.23
C GLU A 64 14.84 -14.09 2.38
N GLY A 65 14.53 -13.81 1.10
CA GLY A 65 13.83 -14.74 0.21
C GLY A 65 12.34 -14.93 0.52
N LYS A 66 11.76 -14.00 1.30
CA LYS A 66 10.31 -13.96 1.57
C LYS A 66 9.58 -13.25 0.43
N THR A 67 8.38 -13.72 0.12
CA THR A 67 7.55 -13.15 -0.95
C THR A 67 6.32 -12.43 -0.39
N PHE A 68 5.87 -11.41 -1.09
CA PHE A 68 4.64 -10.67 -0.84
C PHE A 68 4.06 -10.20 -2.18
N ALA A 69 2.76 -9.90 -2.24
CA ALA A 69 2.07 -9.61 -3.50
C ALA A 69 2.47 -8.25 -4.12
N GLY A 70 2.78 -7.27 -3.28
CA GLY A 70 3.21 -5.94 -3.71
C GLY A 70 3.30 -4.97 -2.55
N LEU A 71 4.18 -3.97 -2.68
CA LEU A 71 4.24 -2.80 -1.83
C LEU A 71 4.14 -1.56 -2.71
N ILE A 72 3.13 -0.74 -2.44
CA ILE A 72 2.96 0.59 -3.02
C ILE A 72 3.39 1.60 -1.96
N GLU A 73 4.49 2.29 -2.21
CA GLU A 73 4.90 3.43 -1.43
C GLU A 73 4.25 4.70 -1.96
N TRP A 74 3.59 5.41 -1.06
CA TRP A 74 2.92 6.66 -1.34
C TRP A 74 3.45 7.76 -0.41
N ALA A 75 4.46 8.50 -0.87
CA ALA A 75 5.17 9.50 -0.07
C ALA A 75 4.42 10.86 -0.06
N PRO A 76 3.77 11.27 1.05
CA PRO A 76 2.85 12.41 1.06
C PRO A 76 3.50 13.75 0.71
N LYS A 77 4.79 13.92 1.03
CA LYS A 77 5.56 15.14 0.73
C LYS A 77 5.76 15.37 -0.77
N LYS A 78 5.66 14.33 -1.61
CA LYS A 78 5.68 14.49 -3.08
C LYS A 78 4.32 14.94 -3.63
N TYR A 79 3.25 14.78 -2.87
CA TYR A 79 1.87 14.95 -3.32
C TYR A 79 1.17 16.21 -2.80
N GLU A 80 1.90 17.20 -2.25
CA GLU A 80 1.30 18.52 -1.92
C GLU A 80 0.56 19.16 -3.11
N LYS A 81 0.84 18.72 -4.35
CA LYS A 81 0.23 19.21 -5.58
C LYS A 81 -0.75 18.24 -6.25
N GLU A 82 -0.89 17.01 -5.78
CA GLU A 82 -1.78 16.01 -6.41
C GLU A 82 -3.12 15.94 -5.67
N THR A 83 -4.19 15.83 -6.45
CA THR A 83 -5.53 15.70 -5.88
C THR A 83 -5.82 14.23 -5.53
N ILE A 84 -6.82 14.00 -4.67
CA ILE A 84 -7.32 12.64 -4.40
C ILE A 84 -7.73 11.93 -5.70
N GLY A 85 -8.27 12.67 -6.68
CA GLY A 85 -8.65 12.09 -7.97
C GLY A 85 -7.45 11.61 -8.80
N ASP A 86 -6.32 12.30 -8.74
CA ASP A 86 -5.08 11.88 -9.41
C ASP A 86 -4.52 10.60 -8.77
N LEU A 87 -4.57 10.52 -7.43
CA LEU A 87 -4.18 9.33 -6.69
C LEU A 87 -5.08 8.14 -7.02
N VAL A 88 -6.40 8.31 -7.03
CA VAL A 88 -7.35 7.25 -7.39
C VAL A 88 -7.03 6.70 -8.77
N ARG A 89 -6.81 7.57 -9.77
CA ARG A 89 -6.45 7.15 -11.13
C ARG A 89 -5.15 6.35 -11.19
N LYS A 90 -4.15 6.68 -10.36
CA LYS A 90 -2.90 5.91 -10.27
C LYS A 90 -3.14 4.50 -9.72
N PHE A 91 -3.98 4.36 -8.68
CA PHE A 91 -4.36 3.05 -8.14
C PHE A 91 -5.20 2.24 -9.13
N GLU A 92 -6.17 2.86 -9.80
CA GLU A 92 -6.96 2.21 -10.86
C GLU A 92 -6.06 1.73 -12.01
N ALA A 93 -5.17 2.59 -12.50
CA ALA A 93 -4.25 2.24 -13.58
C ALA A 93 -3.26 1.13 -13.19
N LEU A 94 -2.96 0.95 -11.90
CA LEU A 94 -2.22 -0.23 -11.42
C LEU A 94 -3.13 -1.47 -11.37
N ALA A 95 -4.35 -1.33 -10.86
CA ALA A 95 -5.30 -2.44 -10.75
C ALA A 95 -5.73 -3.01 -12.12
N GLU A 96 -5.70 -2.20 -13.19
CA GLU A 96 -5.99 -2.63 -14.55
C GLU A 96 -4.85 -3.43 -15.23
N ARG A 97 -3.65 -3.48 -14.63
CA ARG A 97 -2.53 -4.25 -15.19
C ARG A 97 -2.68 -5.72 -14.83
N ASP A 98 -2.44 -6.61 -15.80
CA ASP A 98 -2.36 -8.06 -15.55
C ASP A 98 -1.24 -8.41 -14.57
N GLU A 99 -0.09 -7.74 -14.70
CA GLU A 99 1.08 -7.89 -13.82
C GLU A 99 1.53 -6.50 -13.32
N PRO A 100 0.91 -5.96 -12.26
CA PRO A 100 1.23 -4.62 -11.78
C PRO A 100 2.60 -4.54 -11.11
N PHE A 101 3.08 -5.65 -10.54
CA PHE A 101 4.34 -5.75 -9.79
C PHE A 101 5.33 -6.67 -10.49
N ASP A 102 6.60 -6.30 -10.48
CA ASP A 102 7.69 -7.15 -10.94
C ASP A 102 7.86 -8.33 -9.96
N SER A 103 8.06 -9.54 -10.49
CA SER A 103 8.21 -10.75 -9.68
C SER A 103 9.49 -10.77 -8.84
N ASP A 104 10.55 -10.10 -9.31
CA ASP A 104 11.84 -9.99 -8.61
C ASP A 104 11.90 -8.74 -7.71
N TYR A 105 11.08 -7.72 -8.01
CA TYR A 105 11.03 -6.49 -7.25
C TYR A 105 9.60 -5.89 -7.17
N PRO A 106 8.74 -6.43 -6.28
CA PRO A 106 7.34 -6.04 -6.20
C PRO A 106 7.12 -4.76 -5.36
N ILE A 107 7.96 -3.73 -5.54
CA ILE A 107 7.86 -2.44 -4.84
C ILE A 107 7.70 -1.31 -5.87
N ILE A 108 6.61 -0.55 -5.76
CA ILE A 108 6.28 0.57 -6.63
C ILE A 108 6.21 1.85 -5.82
N HIS A 109 6.77 2.94 -6.35
CA HIS A 109 6.58 4.28 -5.81
C HIS A 109 5.54 5.01 -6.64
N LEU A 110 4.36 5.24 -6.07
CA LEU A 110 3.32 6.08 -6.68
C LEU A 110 3.53 7.54 -6.36
#